data_AF-A0A963D5W8-F1
#
_entry.id   AF-A0A963D5W8-F1
#
_cell.length_a   1.000
_cell.length_b   1.000
_cell.length_c   1.000
_cell.angle_alpha   90.00
_cell.angle_beta   90.00
_cell.angle_gamma   90.00
#
_symmetry.space_group_name_H-M   'P 1'
#
loop_
_entity.id
_entity.type
_entity.pdbx_description
1 polymer ?
#
loop_
_entity_poly.entity_id
_entity_poly.type
_entity_poly.pdbx_seq_one_letter_code
_entity_poly.pdbx_strand_id
1 'polypeptide(L)'
;HVKSMVIEEGHPLYGSFGGIHHLYANDKAMKGYRKGTFPDGSVIIFDLLEAVHDGNAVTEGARKVVGVMHKDSKSYRDTGGWGFEGFGGGDRSNRVVGENAASACFACHAPQKAQDYTFSKLRD
;
A
#
# COMPACT_ATOMS: atom_id res chain seq x y z
N HIS A 1 4.83 -11.91 -2.33
CA HIS A 1 3.52 -11.59 -1.73
C HIS A 1 3.70 -11.54 -0.22
N VAL A 2 3.15 -10.52 0.45
CA VAL A 2 3.33 -10.28 1.91
C VAL A 2 2.07 -10.68 2.66
N LYS A 3 0.92 -10.14 2.27
CA LYS A 3 -0.39 -10.47 2.82
C LYS A 3 -1.51 -10.02 1.90
N SER A 4 -2.72 -10.44 2.21
CA SER A 4 -3.95 -9.91 1.62
C SER A 4 -4.90 -9.45 2.73
N MET A 5 -5.87 -8.61 2.36
CA MET A 5 -7.03 -8.29 3.21
C MET A 5 -8.18 -7.85 2.31
N VAL A 6 -9.41 -8.10 2.75
CA VAL A 6 -10.63 -7.61 2.12
C VAL A 6 -11.20 -6.51 3.01
N ILE A 7 -11.58 -5.38 2.43
CA ILE A 7 -12.30 -4.30 3.10
C ILE A 7 -13.72 -4.29 2.54
N GLU A 8 -14.68 -4.61 3.39
CA GLU A 8 -16.10 -4.68 3.08
C GLU A 8 -16.85 -3.41 3.50
N GLU A 9 -18.09 -3.28 3.01
CA GLU A 9 -18.97 -2.19 3.39
C GLU A 9 -19.17 -2.14 4.92
N GLY A 10 -19.24 -0.93 5.47
CA GLY A 10 -19.26 -0.70 6.92
C GLY A 10 -17.88 -0.49 7.55
N HIS A 11 -16.78 -0.83 6.86
CA HIS A 11 -15.44 -0.47 7.31
C HIS A 11 -15.14 1.03 7.02
N PRO A 12 -14.52 1.80 7.93
CA PRO A 12 -14.27 3.23 7.73
C PRO A 12 -13.45 3.59 6.47
N LEU A 13 -12.61 2.65 6.01
CA LEU A 13 -11.80 2.81 4.80
C LEU A 13 -12.48 2.33 3.51
N TYR A 14 -13.73 1.85 3.56
CA TYR A 14 -14.38 1.24 2.39
C TYR A 14 -14.46 2.19 1.19
N GLY A 15 -14.81 3.47 1.42
CA GLY A 15 -14.91 4.46 0.33
C GLY A 15 -13.62 4.64 -0.47
N SER A 16 -12.46 4.49 0.17
CA SER A 16 -11.15 4.66 -0.47
C SER A 16 -10.52 3.34 -0.91
N PHE A 17 -10.67 2.28 -0.10
CA PHE A 17 -9.91 1.04 -0.21
C PHE A 17 -10.78 -0.22 -0.14
N GLY A 18 -12.10 -0.09 -0.30
CA GLY A 18 -13.03 -1.22 -0.37
C GLY A 18 -12.68 -2.16 -1.53
N GLY A 19 -12.71 -3.46 -1.25
CA GLY A 19 -12.28 -4.52 -2.18
C GLY A 19 -11.22 -5.44 -1.60
N ILE A 20 -10.66 -6.29 -2.46
CA ILE A 20 -9.57 -7.22 -2.12
C ILE A 20 -8.26 -6.52 -2.41
N HIS A 21 -7.32 -6.50 -1.47
CA HIS A 21 -5.98 -6.02 -1.77
C HIS A 21 -4.88 -6.99 -1.36
N HIS A 22 -3.84 -6.99 -2.17
CA HIS A 22 -2.62 -7.78 -1.98
C HIS A 22 -1.44 -6.86 -1.81
N LEU A 23 -0.58 -7.18 -0.84
CA LEU A 23 0.67 -6.49 -0.66
C LEU A 23 1.81 -7.28 -1.30
N TYR A 24 2.60 -6.61 -2.12
CA TYR A 24 3.84 -7.15 -2.66
C TYR A 24 5.03 -6.31 -2.21
N ALA A 25 6.20 -6.92 -2.21
CA ALA A 25 7.42 -6.31 -1.73
C ALA A 25 8.59 -6.83 -2.54
N ASN A 26 9.50 -5.94 -2.94
CA ASN A 26 10.77 -6.35 -3.54
C ASN A 26 11.73 -6.92 -2.48
N ASP A 27 12.87 -7.46 -2.91
CA ASP A 27 13.84 -8.10 -2.00
C ASP A 27 14.33 -7.18 -0.89
N LYS A 28 14.48 -5.88 -1.19
CA LYS A 28 14.88 -4.87 -0.20
C LYS A 28 13.79 -4.66 0.86
N ALA A 29 12.54 -4.52 0.44
CA ALA A 29 11.41 -4.42 1.35
C ALA A 29 11.23 -5.70 2.18
N MET A 30 11.47 -6.89 1.60
CA MET A 30 11.44 -8.15 2.35
C MET A 30 12.53 -8.25 3.41
N LYS A 31 13.72 -7.67 3.19
CA LYS A 31 14.73 -7.50 4.26
C LYS A 31 14.21 -6.57 5.35
N GLY A 32 13.50 -5.51 4.96
CA GLY A 32 12.88 -4.58 5.89
C GLY A 32 11.84 -5.22 6.78
N TYR A 33 10.90 -5.97 6.19
CA TYR A 33 9.88 -6.69 6.94
C TYR A 33 10.46 -7.69 7.95
N ARG A 34 11.59 -8.34 7.64
CA ARG A 34 12.26 -9.28 8.56
C ARG A 34 12.99 -8.58 9.71
N LYS A 35 13.43 -7.34 9.53
CA LYS A 35 14.26 -6.60 10.49
C LYS A 35 13.52 -5.47 11.22
N GLY A 36 12.37 -5.05 10.72
CA GLY A 36 11.62 -3.88 11.21
C GLY A 36 12.14 -2.53 10.72
N THR A 37 13.07 -2.50 9.76
CA THR A 37 13.62 -1.25 9.20
C THR A 37 13.97 -1.44 7.72
N PHE A 38 13.48 -0.54 6.87
CA PHE A 38 13.51 -0.71 5.42
C PHE A 38 14.68 0.06 4.79
N PRO A 39 15.58 -0.61 4.06
CA PRO A 39 16.68 0.07 3.36
C PRO A 39 16.18 0.88 2.16
N ASP A 40 16.92 1.91 1.76
CA ASP A 40 16.64 2.69 0.55
C ASP A 40 16.57 1.81 -0.71
N GLY A 41 15.58 2.10 -1.56
CA GLY A 41 15.14 1.29 -2.70
C GLY A 41 14.16 0.16 -2.33
N SER A 42 13.70 0.09 -1.07
CA SER A 42 12.57 -0.78 -0.72
C SER A 42 11.32 -0.30 -1.43
N VAL A 43 10.59 -1.23 -2.06
CA VAL A 43 9.32 -0.94 -2.71
C VAL A 43 8.25 -1.88 -2.18
N ILE A 44 7.14 -1.30 -1.74
CA ILE A 44 5.93 -2.02 -1.32
C ILE A 44 4.81 -1.60 -2.26
N ILE A 45 4.08 -2.59 -2.76
CA ILE A 45 2.93 -2.41 -3.65
C ILE A 45 1.66 -2.78 -2.89
N PHE A 46 0.66 -1.90 -2.95
CA PHE A 46 -0.72 -2.13 -2.55
C PHE A 46 -1.54 -2.31 -3.82
N ASP A 47 -1.87 -3.55 -4.18
CA ASP A 47 -2.68 -3.83 -5.36
C ASP A 47 -4.13 -4.04 -4.94
N LEU A 48 -5.00 -3.07 -5.25
CA LEU A 48 -6.42 -3.11 -4.89
C LEU A 48 -7.27 -3.50 -6.09
N LEU A 49 -8.09 -4.52 -5.89
CA LEU A 49 -9.05 -5.04 -6.83
C LEU A 49 -10.46 -4.94 -6.25
N GLU A 50 -11.45 -4.92 -7.14
CA GLU A 50 -12.84 -5.13 -6.75
C GLU A 50 -13.01 -6.49 -6.06
N ALA A 51 -13.88 -6.53 -5.05
CA ALA A 51 -14.38 -7.77 -4.47
C ALA A 51 -15.69 -8.11 -5.16
N VAL A 52 -15.70 -9.22 -5.92
CA VAL A 52 -16.89 -9.72 -6.60
C VAL A 52 -17.49 -10.84 -5.77
N HIS A 53 -18.70 -10.63 -5.28
CA HIS A 53 -19.44 -11.61 -4.49
C HIS A 53 -20.33 -12.44 -5.42
N ASP A 54 -20.14 -13.75 -5.41
CA ASP A 54 -21.01 -14.70 -6.11
C ASP A 54 -21.22 -15.95 -5.26
N GLY A 55 -22.49 -16.26 -4.98
CA GLY A 55 -22.87 -17.27 -4.00
C GLY A 55 -22.18 -17.06 -2.65
N ASN A 56 -21.42 -18.07 -2.22
CA ASN A 56 -20.65 -18.06 -0.97
C ASN A 56 -19.15 -17.81 -1.19
N ALA A 57 -18.78 -17.19 -2.31
CA ALA A 57 -17.41 -16.87 -2.66
C ALA A 57 -17.22 -15.36 -2.86
N VAL A 58 -16.01 -14.90 -2.57
CA VAL A 58 -15.53 -13.58 -2.93
C VAL A 58 -14.33 -13.78 -3.84
N THR A 59 -14.36 -13.17 -5.01
CA THR A 59 -13.34 -13.29 -6.04
C THR A 59 -12.83 -11.92 -6.48
N GLU A 60 -11.65 -11.91 -7.11
CA GLU A 60 -11.04 -10.69 -7.62
C GLU A 60 -11.76 -10.22 -8.89
N GLY A 61 -12.17 -8.94 -8.90
CA GLY A 61 -12.69 -8.25 -10.08
C GLY A 61 -11.65 -7.34 -10.73
N ALA A 62 -12.11 -6.22 -11.29
CA ALA A 62 -11.21 -5.27 -11.94
C ALA A 62 -10.24 -4.63 -10.94
N ARG A 63 -9.02 -4.33 -11.39
CA ARG A 63 -8.06 -3.56 -10.60
C ARG A 63 -8.53 -2.11 -10.48
N LYS A 64 -8.58 -1.60 -9.25
CA LYS A 64 -8.98 -0.23 -8.92
C LYS A 64 -7.78 0.70 -8.86
N VAL A 65 -6.71 0.31 -8.16
CA VAL A 65 -5.50 1.14 -8.00
C VAL A 65 -4.30 0.28 -7.62
N VAL A 66 -3.12 0.67 -8.11
CA VAL A 66 -1.84 0.20 -7.59
C VAL A 66 -1.21 1.32 -6.77
N GLY A 67 -1.25 1.19 -5.44
CA GLY A 67 -0.50 2.04 -4.52
C GLY A 67 0.96 1.60 -4.45
N VAL A 68 1.88 2.56 -4.38
CA VAL A 68 3.32 2.34 -4.31
C VAL A 68 3.89 3.13 -3.14
N MET A 69 4.61 2.44 -2.27
CA MET A 69 5.52 3.05 -1.30
C MET A 69 6.96 2.76 -1.72
N HIS A 70 7.77 3.81 -1.90
CA HIS A 70 9.18 3.69 -2.26
C HIS A 70 10.07 4.36 -1.21
N LYS A 71 10.97 3.58 -0.58
CA LYS A 71 11.92 4.11 0.40
C LYS A 71 13.06 4.82 -0.31
N ASP A 72 13.17 6.12 -0.08
CA ASP A 72 14.36 6.92 -0.38
C ASP A 72 14.45 8.01 0.68
N SER A 73 15.30 7.76 1.68
CA SER A 73 15.48 8.61 2.85
C SER A 73 15.92 10.04 2.51
N LYS A 74 16.58 10.24 1.37
CA LYS A 74 17.05 11.56 0.93
C LYS A 74 15.98 12.32 0.17
N SER A 75 15.28 11.64 -0.74
CA SER A 75 14.28 12.27 -1.60
C SER A 75 12.97 12.54 -0.85
N TYR A 76 12.61 11.72 0.14
CA TYR A 76 11.30 11.77 0.81
C TYR A 76 11.43 12.10 2.31
N ARG A 77 12.27 13.08 2.65
CA ARG A 77 12.58 13.46 4.05
C ARG A 77 11.34 13.83 4.86
N ASP A 78 10.41 14.55 4.23
CA ASP A 78 9.22 15.10 4.90
C ASP A 78 8.14 14.04 5.15
N THR A 79 8.27 12.87 4.53
CA THR A 79 7.34 11.73 4.64
C THR A 79 8.03 10.49 5.23
N GLY A 80 8.97 10.70 6.15
CA GLY A 80 9.64 9.61 6.88
C GLY A 80 10.56 8.75 6.00
N GLY A 81 11.01 9.27 4.87
CA GLY A 81 11.83 8.57 3.88
C GLY A 81 11.03 7.71 2.90
N TRP A 82 9.69 7.84 2.88
CA TRP A 82 8.82 7.09 1.97
C TRP A 82 8.12 8.00 0.97
N GLY A 83 8.30 7.74 -0.31
CA GLY A 83 7.47 8.29 -1.38
C GLY A 83 6.20 7.48 -1.53
N PHE A 84 5.08 8.16 -1.76
CA PHE A 84 3.77 7.55 -1.94
C PHE A 84 3.20 7.96 -3.30
N GLU A 85 2.68 6.98 -4.04
CA GLU A 85 1.92 7.23 -5.26
C GLU A 85 0.81 6.18 -5.44
N GLY A 86 -0.20 6.50 -6.23
CA GLY A 86 -1.20 5.57 -6.73
C GLY A 86 -1.32 5.64 -8.25
N PHE A 87 -1.60 4.50 -8.87
CA PHE A 87 -1.86 4.40 -10.31
C PHE A 87 -3.26 3.85 -10.54
N GLY A 88 -4.19 4.70 -10.99
CA GLY A 88 -5.60 4.35 -11.18
C GLY A 88 -5.77 3.27 -12.26
N GLY A 89 -6.53 2.21 -11.94
CA GLY A 89 -6.65 1.02 -12.79
C GLY A 89 -5.35 0.24 -13.01
N GLY A 90 -4.27 0.61 -12.33
CA GLY A 90 -2.91 0.14 -12.63
C GLY A 90 -2.27 0.79 -13.87
N ASP A 91 -2.89 1.81 -14.45
CA ASP A 91 -2.32 2.57 -15.55
C ASP A 91 -1.19 3.48 -15.04
N ARG A 92 0.02 3.24 -15.52
CA ARG A 92 1.24 3.98 -15.15
C ARG A 92 1.18 5.46 -15.50
N SER A 93 0.32 5.85 -16.46
CA SER A 93 0.11 7.25 -16.83
C SER A 93 -0.92 7.97 -15.94
N ASN A 94 -1.75 7.22 -15.22
CA ASN A 94 -2.82 7.75 -14.38
C ASN A 94 -2.39 7.86 -12.91
N ARG A 95 -1.56 8.86 -12.59
CA ARG A 95 -1.13 9.14 -11.22
C ARG A 95 -2.26 9.81 -10.43
N VAL A 96 -2.58 9.29 -9.23
CA VAL A 96 -3.75 9.75 -8.45
C VAL A 96 -3.42 10.34 -7.07
N VAL A 97 -2.15 10.35 -6.65
CA VAL A 97 -1.71 11.00 -5.41
C VAL A 97 -0.95 12.30 -5.70
N GLY A 98 0.14 12.23 -6.48
CA GLY A 98 0.94 13.40 -6.85
C GLY A 98 1.45 14.18 -5.62
N GLU A 99 1.29 15.51 -5.66
CA GLU A 99 1.77 16.44 -4.62
C GLU A 99 1.06 16.25 -3.26
N ASN A 100 -0.07 15.54 -3.23
CA ASN A 100 -0.84 15.30 -2.02
C ASN A 100 -0.29 14.16 -1.15
N ALA A 101 0.85 13.56 -1.50
CA ALA A 101 1.42 12.39 -0.79
C ALA A 101 1.52 12.58 0.73
N ALA A 102 1.86 13.79 1.20
CA ALA A 102 1.97 14.09 2.62
C ALA A 102 0.62 14.00 3.35
N SER A 103 -0.43 14.64 2.82
CA SER A 103 -1.75 14.71 3.44
C SER A 103 -2.60 13.47 3.16
N ALA A 104 -2.57 12.94 1.94
CA ALA A 104 -3.39 11.83 1.49
C ALA A 104 -2.85 10.46 1.92
N CYS A 105 -1.54 10.32 2.12
CA CYS A 105 -0.92 9.03 2.44
C CYS A 105 -0.12 9.08 3.75
N PHE A 106 0.89 9.95 3.81
CA PHE A 106 1.83 9.91 4.93
C PHE A 106 1.17 10.26 6.27
N ALA A 107 0.22 11.19 6.32
CA ALA A 107 -0.50 11.52 7.56
C ALA A 107 -1.17 10.28 8.20
N CYS A 108 -1.74 9.38 7.38
CA CYS A 108 -2.31 8.12 7.86
C CYS A 108 -1.23 7.11 8.30
N HIS A 109 -0.07 7.10 7.63
CA HIS A 109 1.05 6.21 7.93
C HIS A 109 1.95 6.70 9.07
N ALA A 110 1.95 8.00 9.39
CA ALA A 110 2.82 8.62 10.38
C ALA A 110 2.74 7.98 11.78
N PRO A 111 1.55 7.60 12.29
CA PRO A 111 1.43 6.87 13.57
C PRO A 111 2.18 5.53 13.58
N GLN A 112 2.46 4.92 12.42
CA GLN A 112 3.20 3.67 12.30
C GLN A 112 4.72 3.86 12.34
N LYS A 113 5.23 4.98 12.88
CA LYS A 113 6.67 5.26 12.97
C LYS A 113 7.49 4.11 13.59
N ALA A 114 6.96 3.43 14.60
CA ALA A 114 7.63 2.29 15.24
C ALA A 114 7.83 1.07 14.29
N GLN A 115 7.12 1.04 13.18
CA GLN A 115 7.17 0.01 12.14
C GLN A 115 7.67 0.60 10.80
N ASP A 116 8.48 1.65 10.88
CA ASP A 116 9.00 2.38 9.72
C ASP A 116 7.88 2.82 8.77
N TYR A 117 6.78 3.32 9.36
CA TYR A 117 5.61 3.85 8.65
C TYR A 117 4.84 2.80 7.83
N THR A 118 5.00 1.51 8.12
CA THR A 118 4.26 0.41 7.45
C THR A 118 3.22 -0.22 8.39
N PHE A 119 2.06 -0.61 7.85
CA PHE A 119 1.02 -1.32 8.59
C PHE A 119 1.14 -2.85 8.51
N SER A 120 1.63 -3.34 7.37
CA SER A 120 1.80 -4.76 7.10
C SER A 120 2.94 -5.35 7.93
N LYS A 121 2.77 -6.62 8.28
CA LYS A 121 3.81 -7.47 8.86
C LYS A 121 3.98 -8.69 7.98
N LEU A 122 5.20 -9.19 7.91
CA LEU A 122 5.43 -10.51 7.32
C LEU A 122 4.74 -11.56 8.18
N ARG A 123 4.19 -12.56 7.52
CA ARG A 123 3.65 -13.77 8.12
C ARG A 123 4.36 -14.97 7.50
N ASP A 124 4.31 -16.08 8.21
CA ASP A 124 4.76 -17.38 7.70
C ASP A 124 3.82 -17.92 6.60
#